data_AF-A0A7S4DEZ6-F1
#
_entry.id   AF-A0A7S4DEZ6-F1
#
_cell.length_a   1.000
_cell.length_b   1.000
_cell.length_c   1.000
_cell.angle_alpha   90.00
_cell.angle_beta   90.00
_cell.angle_gamma   90.00
#
_symmetry.space_group_name_H-M   'P 1'
#
loop_
_entity.id
_entity.type
_entity.pdbx_description
1 polymer ?
#
loop_
_entity_poly.entity_id
_entity_poly.type
_entity_poly.pdbx_seq_one_letter_code
_entity_poly.pdbx_strand_id
1 'polypeptide(L)'
;SDHSREMNETWIYHEKQFSLLCGQHCLNNLLQGPYFDAPGLAQIGQELDAEERRVMLEAGADTPEALRFLAEDSGNVDETGNFSVQVLNTALEKSHGLTLLNTGRRELRDSIRDYTKEEGFVCNRSAHWFAIRRVGRYWWNLNSTLERPEHVG
;
A
#
# COMPACT_ATOMS: atom_id res chain seq x y z
N SER A 1 11.65 -46.91 -1.09
CA SER A 1 10.63 -45.98 -0.57
C SER A 1 11.35 -44.70 -0.22
N ASP A 2 11.55 -43.86 -1.22
CA ASP A 2 12.18 -42.56 -1.04
C ASP A 2 11.16 -41.52 -1.51
N HIS A 3 10.48 -40.92 -0.55
CA HIS A 3 9.59 -39.77 -0.75
C HIS A 3 10.12 -38.64 0.13
N SER A 4 11.42 -38.37 0.01
CA SER A 4 11.97 -37.06 0.36
C SER A 4 11.44 -36.06 -0.68
N ARG A 5 10.17 -35.67 -0.50
CA ARG A 5 9.54 -34.57 -1.22
C ARG A 5 10.46 -33.37 -1.14
N GLU A 6 10.90 -32.87 -2.29
CA GLU A 6 11.46 -31.54 -2.44
C GLU A 6 10.59 -30.56 -1.65
N MET A 7 11.08 -30.12 -0.49
CA MET A 7 10.59 -28.89 0.10
C MET A 7 11.10 -27.81 -0.84
N ASN A 8 10.28 -27.40 -1.80
CA ASN A 8 10.54 -26.18 -2.57
C ASN A 8 10.71 -25.06 -1.54
N GLU A 9 11.95 -24.70 -1.22
CA GLU A 9 12.29 -23.57 -0.36
C GLU A 9 11.68 -22.34 -1.01
N THR A 10 10.50 -21.95 -0.53
CA THR A 10 9.80 -20.80 -1.04
C THR A 10 10.40 -19.60 -0.33
N TRP A 11 11.30 -18.90 -1.01
CA TRP A 11 11.89 -17.67 -0.49
C TRP A 11 10.81 -16.58 -0.39
N ILE A 12 10.67 -15.99 0.80
CA ILE A 12 9.72 -14.91 1.06
C ILE A 12 10.52 -13.66 1.34
N TYR A 13 10.32 -12.64 0.51
CA TYR A 13 10.88 -11.31 0.78
C TYR A 13 10.06 -10.67 1.92
N HIS A 14 10.77 -10.20 2.95
CA HIS A 14 10.18 -9.51 4.09
C HIS A 14 11.12 -8.40 4.56
N GLU A 15 10.70 -7.17 4.32
CA GLU A 15 11.31 -5.96 4.83
C GLU A 15 10.63 -5.55 6.13
N LYS A 16 11.43 -5.43 7.19
CA LYS A 16 10.98 -4.91 8.48
C LYS A 16 10.93 -3.41 8.44
N GLN A 17 9.94 -2.83 9.11
CA GLN A 17 9.86 -1.38 9.15
C GLN A 17 10.86 -0.77 10.10
N PHE A 18 11.34 0.40 9.70
CA PHE A 18 11.99 1.35 10.57
C PHE A 18 11.13 2.62 10.64
N SER A 19 10.88 3.12 11.86
CA SER A 19 9.98 4.27 12.08
C SER A 19 8.52 4.00 11.63
N LEU A 20 7.80 5.04 11.23
CA LEU A 20 6.38 5.02 10.80
C LEU A 20 6.20 4.84 9.28
N LEU A 21 7.25 4.43 8.56
CA LEU A 21 7.25 4.23 7.09
C LEU A 21 6.51 2.96 6.62
N CYS A 22 5.40 2.62 7.27
CA CYS A 22 4.65 1.38 7.04
C CYS A 22 4.20 1.21 5.57
N GLY A 23 3.87 2.32 4.89
CA GLY A 23 3.46 2.30 3.47
C GLY A 23 4.55 1.77 2.52
N GLN A 24 5.81 2.19 2.71
CA GLN A 24 6.94 1.69 1.91
C GLN A 24 7.07 0.17 2.05
N HIS A 25 7.21 -0.28 3.29
CA HIS A 25 7.45 -1.68 3.58
C HIS A 25 6.25 -2.54 3.20
N CYS A 26 5.02 -2.02 3.33
CA CYS A 26 3.82 -2.68 2.84
C CYS A 26 3.90 -2.95 1.34
N LEU A 27 4.27 -1.96 0.51
CA LEU A 27 4.38 -2.14 -0.94
C LEU A 27 5.53 -3.08 -1.33
N ASN A 28 6.69 -2.93 -0.71
CA ASN A 28 7.85 -3.80 -0.99
C ASN A 28 7.57 -5.25 -0.62
N ASN A 29 6.94 -5.48 0.54
CA ASN A 29 6.49 -6.80 0.96
C ASN A 29 5.42 -7.36 0.03
N LEU A 30 4.46 -6.53 -0.39
CA LEU A 30 3.44 -6.93 -1.37
C LEU A 30 4.07 -7.35 -2.70
N LEU A 31 5.06 -6.62 -3.21
CA LEU A 31 5.69 -6.93 -4.51
C LEU A 31 6.83 -7.95 -4.42
N GLN A 32 7.16 -8.40 -3.20
CA GLN A 32 8.25 -9.33 -2.92
C GLN A 32 9.63 -8.79 -3.38
N GLY A 33 9.89 -7.50 -3.15
CA GLY A 33 11.19 -6.88 -3.41
C GLY A 33 11.27 -5.39 -3.01
N PRO A 34 12.48 -4.81 -2.93
CA PRO A 34 12.70 -3.42 -2.53
C PRO A 34 12.48 -2.45 -3.70
N TYR A 35 11.22 -2.26 -4.13
CA TYR A 35 10.89 -1.44 -5.30
C TYR A 35 10.67 0.03 -4.98
N PHE A 36 10.34 0.35 -3.73
CA PHE A 36 10.02 1.70 -3.27
C PHE A 36 10.89 2.09 -2.08
N ASP A 37 11.17 3.39 -1.98
CA ASP A 37 11.78 4.05 -0.85
C ASP A 37 10.95 5.26 -0.40
N ALA A 38 11.21 5.73 0.83
CA ALA A 38 10.46 6.83 1.41
C ALA A 38 10.57 8.14 0.60
N PRO A 39 11.75 8.55 0.09
CA PRO A 39 11.85 9.75 -0.75
C PRO A 39 11.02 9.66 -2.04
N GLY A 40 11.03 8.51 -2.73
CA GLY A 40 10.25 8.31 -3.94
C GLY A 40 8.74 8.36 -3.68
N LEU A 41 8.27 7.74 -2.60
CA LEU A 41 6.86 7.84 -2.20
C LEU A 41 6.47 9.25 -1.74
N ALA A 42 7.37 9.95 -1.06
CA ALA A 42 7.14 11.34 -0.65
C ALA A 42 6.99 12.27 -1.85
N GLN A 43 7.82 12.09 -2.89
CA GLN A 43 7.68 12.84 -4.14
C GLN A 43 6.31 12.61 -4.79
N ILE A 44 5.83 11.36 -4.84
CA ILE A 44 4.50 11.04 -5.36
C ILE A 44 3.41 11.78 -4.56
N GLY A 45 3.53 11.81 -3.23
CA GLY A 45 2.58 12.56 -2.40
C GLY A 45 2.58 14.05 -2.66
N GLN A 46 3.76 14.67 -2.80
CA GLN A 46 3.88 16.09 -3.14
C GLN A 46 3.29 16.42 -4.52
N GLU A 47 3.47 15.55 -5.51
CA GLU A 47 2.86 15.68 -6.84
C GLU A 47 1.33 15.65 -6.75
N LEU A 48 0.78 14.73 -5.95
CA LEU A 48 -0.67 14.64 -5.71
C LEU A 48 -1.21 15.90 -5.02
N ASP A 49 -0.53 16.38 -3.97
CA ASP A 49 -0.94 17.61 -3.27
C ASP A 49 -0.93 18.83 -4.20
N ALA A 50 0.08 18.92 -5.08
CA ALA A 50 0.18 20.00 -6.05
C ALA A 50 -0.97 19.96 -7.07
N GLU A 51 -1.34 18.76 -7.52
CA GLU A 51 -2.45 18.56 -8.45
C GLU A 51 -3.81 18.84 -7.80
N GLU A 52 -4.04 18.35 -6.57
CA GLU A 52 -5.24 18.64 -5.79
C GLU A 52 -5.42 20.16 -5.58
N ARG A 53 -4.33 20.85 -5.27
CA ARG A 53 -4.30 22.32 -5.14
C ARG A 53 -4.62 23.03 -6.46
N ARG A 54 -4.07 22.55 -7.58
CA ARG A 54 -4.34 23.11 -8.91
C ARG A 54 -5.82 22.98 -9.27
N VAL A 55 -6.39 21.79 -9.10
CA VAL A 55 -7.82 21.52 -9.37
C VAL A 55 -8.72 22.40 -8.50
N MET A 56 -8.38 22.60 -7.22
CA MET A 56 -9.15 23.45 -6.32
C MET A 56 -9.12 24.92 -6.74
N LEU A 57 -7.96 25.44 -7.15
CA LEU A 57 -7.82 26.82 -7.64
C LEU A 57 -8.60 27.04 -8.93
N GLU A 58 -8.63 26.06 -9.84
CA GLU A 58 -9.43 26.10 -11.07
C GLU A 58 -10.94 26.08 -10.80
N ALA A 59 -11.37 25.45 -9.71
CA ALA A 59 -12.77 25.40 -9.29
C ALA A 59 -13.27 26.68 -8.59
N GLY A 60 -12.37 27.57 -8.14
CA GLY A 60 -12.70 28.86 -7.53
C GLY A 60 -11.94 29.14 -6.24
N ALA A 61 -10.83 29.90 -6.34
CA ALA A 61 -9.91 30.20 -5.25
C ALA A 61 -10.49 31.06 -4.11
N ASP A 62 -11.57 31.80 -4.35
CA ASP A 62 -12.19 32.71 -3.37
C ASP A 62 -13.27 32.04 -2.52
N THR A 63 -13.50 30.73 -2.69
CA THR A 63 -14.48 30.00 -1.87
C THR A 63 -13.91 29.76 -0.46
N PRO A 64 -14.75 29.81 0.59
CA PRO A 64 -14.35 29.44 1.95
C PRO A 64 -13.72 28.04 2.02
N GLU A 65 -14.16 27.12 1.17
CA GLU A 65 -13.64 25.76 1.02
C GLU A 65 -12.22 25.76 0.46
N ALA A 66 -11.93 26.56 -0.57
CA ALA A 66 -10.59 26.70 -1.13
C ALA A 66 -9.62 27.31 -0.13
N LEU A 67 -10.04 28.34 0.61
CA LEU A 67 -9.21 28.96 1.65
C LEU A 67 -8.88 28.00 2.79
N ARG A 68 -9.81 27.13 3.19
CA ARG A 68 -9.56 26.09 4.20
C ARG A 68 -8.63 25.02 3.68
N PHE A 69 -8.86 24.52 2.47
CA PHE A 69 -8.00 23.53 1.83
C PHE A 69 -6.56 24.03 1.65
N LEU A 70 -6.38 25.31 1.28
CA LEU A 70 -5.06 25.93 1.15
C LEU A 70 -4.33 26.09 2.50
N ALA A 71 -5.08 26.17 3.60
CA ALA A 71 -4.56 26.29 4.96
C ALA A 71 -4.33 24.93 5.65
N GLU A 72 -4.85 23.84 5.09
CA GLU A 72 -4.56 22.48 5.55
C GLU A 72 -3.17 22.03 5.07
N ASP A 73 -2.47 21.29 5.93
CA ASP A 73 -1.18 20.69 5.61
C ASP A 73 -1.37 19.49 4.65
N SER A 74 -0.28 18.96 4.07
CA SER A 74 -0.35 17.83 3.13
C SER A 74 -1.20 16.68 3.68
N GLY A 75 -2.20 16.24 2.90
CA GLY A 75 -3.01 15.07 3.23
C GLY A 75 -2.37 13.76 2.76
N ASN A 76 -1.37 13.83 1.87
CA ASN A 76 -0.79 12.66 1.22
C ASN A 76 0.46 12.11 1.90
N VAL A 77 1.23 12.96 2.60
CA VAL A 77 2.40 12.58 3.39
C VAL A 77 2.40 13.36 4.70
N ASP A 78 2.32 12.66 5.84
CA ASP A 78 2.43 13.32 7.15
C ASP A 78 3.88 13.51 7.61
N GLU A 79 4.10 14.35 8.63
CA GLU A 79 5.43 14.62 9.22
C GLU A 79 6.15 13.38 9.74
N THR A 80 5.42 12.28 9.92
CA THR A 80 5.94 11.01 10.44
C THR A 80 6.30 10.02 9.33
N GLY A 81 5.96 10.33 8.07
CA GLY A 81 6.19 9.47 6.91
C GLY A 81 5.08 8.45 6.65
N ASN A 82 3.87 8.65 7.19
CA ASN A 82 2.71 7.89 6.73
C ASN A 82 2.25 8.41 5.38
N PHE A 83 1.95 7.47 4.49
CA PHE A 83 1.45 7.74 3.16
C PHE A 83 -0.05 7.48 3.08
N SER A 84 -0.77 8.34 2.35
CA SER A 84 -2.18 8.10 2.02
C SER A 84 -2.34 6.89 1.09
N VAL A 85 -3.57 6.36 1.00
CA VAL A 85 -3.88 5.28 0.05
C VAL A 85 -3.70 5.72 -1.40
N GLN A 86 -3.89 7.02 -1.70
CA GLN A 86 -3.69 7.58 -3.04
C GLN A 86 -2.23 7.50 -3.45
N VAL A 87 -1.29 7.80 -2.54
CA VAL A 87 0.15 7.62 -2.78
C VAL A 87 0.47 6.17 -3.10
N LEU A 88 0.00 5.22 -2.27
CA LEU A 88 0.26 3.80 -2.46
C LEU A 88 -0.30 3.28 -3.79
N ASN A 89 -1.52 3.68 -4.13
CA ASN A 89 -2.16 3.30 -5.39
C ASN A 89 -1.42 3.88 -6.60
N THR A 90 -1.08 5.17 -6.57
CA THR A 90 -0.37 5.85 -7.65
C THR A 90 1.02 5.25 -7.86
N ALA A 91 1.71 4.88 -6.78
CA ALA A 91 3.01 4.23 -6.83
C ALA A 91 2.94 2.87 -7.55
N LEU A 92 1.95 2.03 -7.21
CA LEU A 92 1.71 0.74 -7.86
C LEU A 92 1.32 0.87 -9.33
N GLU A 93 0.49 1.85 -9.66
CA GLU A 93 0.03 2.11 -11.02
C GLU A 93 1.19 2.57 -11.91
N LYS A 94 1.96 3.58 -11.46
CA LYS A 94 3.10 4.13 -12.21
C LYS A 94 4.22 3.10 -12.42
N SER A 95 4.50 2.25 -11.44
CA SER A 95 5.65 1.34 -11.48
C SER A 95 5.36 -0.05 -12.07
N HIS A 96 4.15 -0.59 -11.83
CA HIS A 96 3.81 -1.98 -12.17
C HIS A 96 2.49 -2.10 -12.96
N GLY A 97 1.77 -1.00 -13.22
CA GLY A 97 0.46 -1.04 -13.87
C GLY A 97 -0.62 -1.71 -13.01
N LEU A 98 -0.44 -1.73 -11.69
CA LEU A 98 -1.36 -2.35 -10.74
C LEU A 98 -2.23 -1.30 -10.06
N THR A 99 -3.47 -1.65 -9.73
CA THR A 99 -4.42 -0.77 -9.03
C THR A 99 -4.97 -1.44 -7.78
N LEU A 100 -5.00 -0.70 -6.67
CA LEU A 100 -5.64 -1.13 -5.43
C LEU A 100 -7.15 -0.97 -5.53
N LEU A 101 -7.86 -2.10 -5.45
CA LEU A 101 -9.32 -2.12 -5.42
C LEU A 101 -9.82 -1.93 -3.98
N ASN A 102 -10.68 -0.92 -3.77
CA ASN A 102 -11.30 -0.69 -2.47
C ASN A 102 -12.40 -1.73 -2.20
N THR A 103 -12.11 -2.64 -1.28
CA THR A 103 -12.99 -3.75 -0.89
C THR A 103 -14.26 -3.33 -0.13
N GLY A 104 -14.32 -2.09 0.37
CA GLY A 104 -15.49 -1.49 1.00
C GLY A 104 -16.59 -1.06 0.02
N ARG A 105 -16.28 -1.01 -1.30
CA ARG A 105 -17.30 -0.74 -2.32
C ARG A 105 -18.21 -1.94 -2.48
N ARG A 106 -19.50 -1.73 -2.27
CA ARG A 106 -20.53 -2.78 -2.27
C ARG A 106 -20.56 -3.58 -3.58
N GLU A 107 -20.26 -2.94 -4.70
CA GLU A 107 -20.20 -3.57 -6.04
C GLU A 107 -19.06 -4.58 -6.18
N LEU A 108 -17.92 -4.35 -5.52
CA LEU A 108 -16.75 -5.22 -5.56
C LEU A 108 -16.80 -6.31 -4.47
N ARG A 109 -17.66 -6.14 -3.47
CA ARG A 109 -17.79 -7.09 -2.36
C ARG A 109 -18.17 -8.49 -2.83
N ASP A 110 -18.98 -8.59 -3.90
CA ASP A 110 -19.37 -9.88 -4.46
C ASP A 110 -18.31 -10.47 -5.42
N SER A 111 -17.49 -9.64 -6.07
CA SER A 111 -16.35 -10.12 -6.88
C SER A 111 -15.15 -10.54 -6.02
N ILE A 112 -14.95 -9.90 -4.86
CA ILE A 112 -13.86 -10.20 -3.90
C ILE A 112 -14.19 -11.43 -3.01
N ARG A 113 -15.41 -11.99 -3.08
CA ARG A 113 -15.78 -13.19 -2.29
C ARG A 113 -14.83 -14.38 -2.52
N ASP A 114 -14.18 -14.43 -3.67
CA ASP A 114 -13.17 -15.44 -3.96
C ASP A 114 -11.77 -14.87 -3.81
N TYR A 115 -11.33 -14.71 -2.56
CA TYR A 115 -10.00 -14.23 -2.18
C TYR A 115 -8.87 -15.04 -2.83
N THR A 116 -9.16 -16.26 -3.32
CA THR A 116 -8.17 -17.16 -3.93
C THR A 116 -7.72 -16.71 -5.33
N LYS A 117 -8.48 -15.81 -5.96
CA LYS A 117 -8.18 -15.24 -7.28
C LYS A 117 -7.20 -14.09 -7.23
N GLU A 118 -7.07 -13.43 -6.08
CA GLU A 118 -6.16 -12.31 -5.89
C GLU A 118 -4.75 -12.79 -5.53
N GLU A 119 -3.73 -11.99 -5.90
CA GLU A 119 -2.34 -12.28 -5.54
C GLU A 119 -1.96 -11.74 -4.16
N GLY A 120 -2.61 -10.67 -3.70
CA GLY A 120 -2.34 -10.05 -2.43
C GLY A 120 -3.30 -8.93 -2.07
N PHE A 121 -3.21 -8.48 -0.83
CA PHE A 121 -4.05 -7.45 -0.24
C PHE A 121 -3.16 -6.42 0.48
N VAL A 122 -3.56 -5.16 0.37
CA VAL A 122 -3.08 -4.07 1.21
C VAL A 122 -4.13 -3.83 2.29
N CYS A 123 -3.72 -3.87 3.55
CA CYS A 123 -4.58 -3.68 4.70
C CYS A 123 -4.18 -2.42 5.45
N ASN A 124 -5.17 -1.62 5.88
CA ASN A 124 -4.98 -0.56 6.86
C ASN A 124 -5.69 -0.95 8.16
N ARG A 125 -4.96 -1.02 9.27
CA ARG A 125 -5.56 -1.21 10.60
C ARG A 125 -4.91 -0.27 11.59
N SER A 126 -5.71 0.58 12.25
CA SER A 126 -5.21 1.53 13.26
C SER A 126 -4.10 2.44 12.71
N ALA A 127 -4.31 3.01 11.52
CA ALA A 127 -3.35 3.87 10.81
C ALA A 127 -2.01 3.17 10.45
N HIS A 128 -2.03 1.85 10.28
CA HIS A 128 -0.87 1.05 9.91
C HIS A 128 -1.13 0.23 8.64
N TRP A 129 -0.28 0.40 7.64
CA TRP A 129 -0.32 -0.35 6.38
C TRP A 129 0.48 -1.65 6.48
N PHE A 130 -0.11 -2.76 6.02
CA PHE A 130 0.59 -4.03 5.89
C PHE A 130 0.04 -4.86 4.73
N ALA A 131 0.87 -5.78 4.23
CA ALA A 131 0.51 -6.66 3.13
C ALA A 131 0.15 -8.07 3.62
N ILE A 132 -0.86 -8.66 2.98
CA ILE A 132 -1.12 -10.10 3.02
C ILE A 132 -0.96 -10.62 1.59
N ARG A 133 -0.07 -11.59 1.35
CA ARG A 133 0.21 -12.08 -0.01
C ARG A 133 0.29 -13.60 -0.07
N ARG A 134 -0.19 -14.15 -1.18
CA ARG A 134 0.07 -15.55 -1.52
C ARG A 134 1.48 -15.70 -2.07
N VAL A 135 2.29 -16.52 -1.42
CA VAL A 135 3.62 -16.91 -1.89
C VAL A 135 3.69 -18.44 -1.95
N GLY A 136 3.90 -18.97 -3.15
CA GLY A 136 3.70 -20.38 -3.42
C GLY A 136 2.24 -20.78 -3.22
N ARG A 137 1.98 -21.75 -2.34
CA ARG A 137 0.64 -22.28 -2.06
C ARG A 137 -0.02 -21.68 -0.82
N TYR A 138 0.72 -20.85 -0.09
CA TYR A 138 0.35 -20.40 1.24
C TYR A 138 0.19 -18.89 1.28
N TRP A 139 -0.67 -18.44 2.21
CA TRP A 139 -0.88 -17.04 2.49
C TRP A 139 -0.02 -16.60 3.65
N TRP A 140 0.57 -15.42 3.52
CA TRP A 140 1.49 -14.88 4.50
C TRP A 140 1.07 -13.48 4.92
N ASN A 141 1.06 -13.25 6.22
CA ASN A 141 1.01 -11.93 6.82
C ASN A 141 2.43 -11.35 6.78
N LEU A 142 2.60 -10.33 5.93
CA LEU A 142 3.87 -9.66 5.71
C LEU A 142 3.89 -8.29 6.38
N ASN A 143 3.24 -8.20 7.55
CA ASN A 143 3.33 -7.02 8.38
C ASN A 143 4.80 -6.75 8.75
N SER A 144 5.25 -5.55 8.42
CA SER A 144 6.62 -5.07 8.59
C SER A 144 7.02 -4.92 10.07
N THR A 145 6.06 -4.92 11.00
CA THR A 145 6.34 -4.94 12.45
C THR A 145 6.63 -6.33 13.00
N LEU A 146 6.37 -7.39 12.23
CA LEU A 146 6.65 -8.76 12.65
C LEU A 146 8.15 -9.07 12.55
N GLU A 147 8.61 -10.01 13.37
CA GLU A 147 9.99 -10.49 13.27
C GLU A 147 10.24 -11.32 12.00
N ARG A 148 9.19 -11.97 11.49
CA ARG A 148 9.21 -12.81 10.29
C ARG A 148 7.80 -12.92 9.71
N PRO A 149 7.64 -13.31 8.43
CA PRO A 149 6.36 -13.64 7.86
C PRO A 149 5.60 -14.67 8.70
N GLU A 150 4.32 -14.41 8.94
CA GLU A 150 3.44 -15.35 9.64
C GLU A 150 2.49 -16.03 8.66
N HIS A 151 2.34 -17.35 8.78
CA HIS A 151 1.40 -18.10 7.95
C HIS A 151 -0.04 -17.73 8.33
N VAL A 152 -0.87 -17.47 7.32
CA VAL A 152 -2.31 -17.22 7.50
C VAL A 152 -3.04 -18.53 7.18
N GLY A 153 -3.23 -19.37 8.20
CA GLY A 153 -3.93 -20.66 8.08
C GLY A 153 -3.46 -21.70 9.07
#